data_AF-A0A5Q4G389-F1
#
_entry.id   AF-A0A5Q4G389-F1
#
_cell.length_a   1.000
_cell.length_b   1.000
_cell.length_c   1.000
_cell.angle_alpha   90.00
_cell.angle_beta   90.00
_cell.angle_gamma   90.00
#
_symmetry.space_group_name_H-M   'P 1'
#
loop_
_entity.id
_entity.type
_entity.pdbx_description
1 polymer ?
#
loop_
_entity_poly.entity_id
_entity_poly.type
_entity_poly.pdbx_seq_one_letter_code
_entity_poly.pdbx_strand_id
1 'polypeptide(L)'
;MSRSDPREWGRPDGLLLDMDGTLIDTEPLWFEAAQEAVARFGGHLPDDAAESLVGLHTPSIIATLQIRFGAEASATELHAALQQTLSGRLRRARAMLGAGDLVAAALAHGVRCAVVSNSSADVVRDTLEPHAWARELTLRVSADDVDAPKPAPDIYLLALERLGLDAARCVAIEDSPTGAIAAVAAGLRCIGVAHDAAQASALHDVTPYVLGSLEAAGHWLDLLDEVGAQRPTPPNPHDGDPT
;
A
#
# COMPACT_ATOMS: atom_id res chain seq x y z
N MET A 1 16.72 3.49 17.06
CA MET A 1 16.62 2.03 16.87
C MET A 1 17.52 1.64 15.73
N SER A 2 18.26 0.53 15.85
CA SER A 2 19.19 0.07 14.81
C SER A 2 18.45 -0.09 13.48
N ARG A 3 18.91 0.62 12.44
CA ARG A 3 18.44 0.46 11.06
C ARG A 3 19.05 -0.84 10.53
N SER A 4 18.46 -1.99 10.89
CA SER A 4 18.87 -3.30 10.37
C SER A 4 18.55 -3.39 8.88
N ASP A 5 19.58 -3.44 8.05
CA ASP A 5 19.50 -3.51 6.59
C ASP A 5 18.34 -4.44 6.14
N PRO A 6 17.49 -4.08 5.15
CA PRO A 6 16.39 -4.93 4.73
C PRO A 6 16.84 -6.31 4.26
N ARG A 7 18.12 -6.50 3.93
CA ARG A 7 18.73 -7.80 3.63
C ARG A 7 18.89 -8.69 4.87
N GLU A 8 18.94 -8.12 6.06
CA GLU A 8 19.05 -8.84 7.34
C GLU A 8 17.70 -9.36 7.83
N TRP A 9 16.61 -8.93 7.19
CA TRP A 9 15.25 -9.27 7.58
C TRP A 9 14.87 -10.73 7.37
N GLY A 10 15.61 -11.43 6.49
CA GLY A 10 15.25 -12.74 5.98
C GLY A 10 13.98 -12.68 5.12
N ARG A 11 13.69 -13.78 4.42
CA ARG A 11 12.49 -13.89 3.59
C ARG A 11 11.22 -13.70 4.45
N PRO A 12 10.31 -12.77 4.07
CA PRO A 12 9.04 -12.60 4.78
C PRO A 12 8.10 -13.77 4.49
N ASP A 13 7.19 -14.07 5.43
CA ASP A 13 6.08 -15.00 5.15
C ASP A 13 4.92 -14.31 4.43
N GLY A 14 4.82 -12.98 4.56
CA GLY A 14 3.76 -12.22 3.94
C GLY A 14 4.17 -10.82 3.48
N LEU A 15 3.63 -10.41 2.34
CA LEU A 15 3.67 -9.04 1.84
C LEU A 15 2.27 -8.42 1.89
N LEU A 16 2.17 -7.29 2.58
CA LEU A 16 0.94 -6.52 2.68
C LEU A 16 1.11 -5.26 1.82
N LEU A 17 0.45 -5.28 0.67
CA LEU A 17 0.67 -4.33 -0.42
C LEU A 17 -0.41 -3.26 -0.37
N ASP A 18 -0.02 -2.00 -0.27
CA ASP A 18 -0.94 -0.91 -0.59
C ASP A 18 -1.33 -0.94 -2.08
N MET A 19 -2.44 -0.30 -2.45
CA MET A 19 -2.98 -0.33 -3.82
C MET A 19 -2.77 0.97 -4.58
N ASP A 20 -3.26 2.08 -4.03
CA ASP A 20 -3.39 3.37 -4.72
C ASP A 20 -2.04 4.09 -4.68
N GLY A 21 -1.43 4.38 -5.83
CA GLY A 21 -0.08 4.95 -5.90
C GLY A 21 1.05 3.95 -5.64
N THR A 22 0.75 2.81 -5.01
CA THR A 22 1.67 1.67 -4.85
C THR A 22 1.57 0.67 -5.99
N LEU A 23 0.50 -0.15 -6.08
CA LEU A 23 0.37 -1.19 -7.12
C LEU A 23 -0.23 -0.64 -8.41
N ILE A 24 -1.13 0.32 -8.32
CA ILE A 24 -1.90 0.88 -9.43
C ILE A 24 -1.80 2.41 -9.39
N ASP A 25 -1.53 3.01 -10.55
CA ASP A 25 -1.45 4.46 -10.75
C ASP A 25 -2.86 5.08 -10.76
N THR A 26 -3.44 5.26 -9.57
CA THR A 26 -4.79 5.81 -9.37
C THR A 26 -4.78 7.28 -8.96
N GLU A 27 -3.67 7.79 -8.43
CA GLU A 27 -3.55 9.15 -7.90
C GLU A 27 -3.94 10.25 -8.93
N PRO A 28 -3.53 10.18 -10.21
CA PRO A 28 -3.98 11.16 -11.20
C PRO A 28 -5.50 11.16 -11.40
N LEU A 29 -6.14 9.99 -11.34
CA LEU A 29 -7.59 9.85 -11.52
C LEU A 29 -8.37 10.41 -10.33
N TRP A 30 -7.86 10.17 -9.12
CA TRP A 30 -8.41 10.75 -7.89
C TRP A 30 -8.27 12.26 -7.86
N PHE A 31 -7.10 12.77 -8.27
CA PHE A 31 -6.86 14.20 -8.32
C PHE A 31 -7.75 14.91 -9.32
N GLU A 32 -7.88 14.39 -10.55
CA GLU A 32 -8.82 14.91 -11.56
C GLU A 32 -10.27 14.90 -11.03
N ALA A 33 -10.70 13.81 -10.40
CA ALA A 33 -12.03 13.71 -9.82
C ALA A 33 -12.26 14.74 -8.72
N ALA A 34 -11.26 14.97 -7.87
CA ALA A 34 -11.32 15.98 -6.83
C ALA A 34 -11.38 17.40 -7.42
N GLN A 35 -10.60 17.70 -8.46
CA GLN A 35 -10.65 19.00 -9.15
C GLN A 35 -12.02 19.25 -9.78
N GLU A 36 -12.56 18.27 -10.51
CA GLU A 36 -13.90 18.34 -11.10
C GLU A 36 -14.99 18.54 -10.03
N ALA A 37 -14.92 17.78 -8.93
CA ALA A 37 -15.89 17.88 -7.83
C ALA A 37 -15.83 19.24 -7.12
N VAL A 38 -14.63 19.72 -6.77
CA VAL A 38 -14.44 21.02 -6.12
C VAL A 38 -14.93 22.17 -7.00
N ALA A 39 -14.55 22.17 -8.29
CA ALA A 39 -14.97 23.21 -9.23
C ALA A 39 -16.50 23.23 -9.43
N ARG A 40 -17.13 22.05 -9.46
CA ARG A 40 -18.60 21.92 -9.55
C ARG A 40 -19.34 22.59 -8.40
N PHE A 41 -18.74 22.62 -7.21
CA PHE A 41 -19.34 23.18 -6.00
C PHE A 41 -18.68 24.49 -5.55
N GLY A 42 -18.16 25.26 -6.51
CA GLY A 42 -17.72 26.65 -6.28
C GLY A 42 -16.35 26.83 -5.63
N GLY A 43 -15.64 25.74 -5.34
CA GLY A 43 -14.30 25.78 -4.75
C GLY A 43 -13.18 25.79 -5.80
N HIS A 44 -11.93 25.73 -5.33
CA HIS A 44 -10.75 25.58 -6.17
C HIS A 44 -9.72 24.65 -5.53
N LEU A 45 -9.33 23.61 -6.27
CA LEU A 45 -8.22 22.71 -5.94
C LEU A 45 -7.03 23.03 -6.88
N PRO A 46 -5.96 23.67 -6.38
CA PRO A 46 -4.77 24.00 -7.17
C PRO A 46 -4.05 22.76 -7.69
N ASP A 47 -3.37 22.87 -8.83
CA ASP A 47 -2.64 21.77 -9.48
C ASP A 47 -1.50 21.19 -8.63
N ASP A 48 -0.97 21.95 -7.67
CA ASP A 48 0.10 21.55 -6.75
C ASP A 48 -0.42 20.92 -5.45
N ALA A 49 -1.73 20.70 -5.32
CA ALA A 49 -2.36 20.17 -4.11
C ALA A 49 -2.57 18.65 -4.11
N ALA A 50 -2.09 17.92 -5.12
CA ALA A 50 -2.28 16.47 -5.25
C ALA A 50 -1.79 15.70 -4.02
N GLU A 51 -0.59 16.02 -3.53
CA GLU A 51 0.02 15.41 -2.34
C GLU A 51 -0.87 15.50 -1.09
N SER A 52 -1.77 16.47 -1.03
CA SER A 52 -2.67 16.64 0.11
C SER A 52 -3.83 15.64 0.17
N LEU A 53 -4.01 14.85 -0.88
CA LEU A 53 -5.05 13.84 -1.01
C LEU A 53 -4.50 12.40 -0.97
N VAL A 54 -3.20 12.22 -1.22
CA VAL A 54 -2.53 10.93 -1.32
C VAL A 54 -2.72 10.09 -0.04
N GLY A 55 -3.09 8.82 -0.23
CA GLY A 55 -3.29 7.86 0.86
C GLY A 55 -4.51 8.11 1.77
N LEU A 56 -5.31 9.15 1.52
CA LEU A 56 -6.52 9.42 2.29
C LEU A 56 -7.67 8.50 1.85
N HIS A 57 -8.45 8.02 2.82
CA HIS A 57 -9.75 7.42 2.51
C HIS A 57 -10.77 8.48 2.05
N THR A 58 -11.79 8.06 1.31
CA THR A 58 -12.77 8.95 0.64
C THR A 58 -13.42 9.99 1.59
N PRO A 59 -13.88 9.64 2.81
CA PRO A 59 -14.39 10.64 3.76
C PRO A 59 -13.39 11.75 4.11
N SER A 60 -12.10 11.43 4.27
CA SER A 60 -11.06 12.46 4.50
C SER A 60 -10.82 13.32 3.27
N ILE A 61 -10.87 12.75 2.06
CA ILE A 61 -10.80 13.51 0.82
C ILE A 61 -11.93 14.53 0.83
N ILE A 62 -13.19 14.09 1.00
CA ILE A 62 -14.37 14.96 1.05
C ILE A 62 -14.23 16.08 2.07
N ALA A 63 -13.81 15.76 3.30
CA ALA A 63 -13.59 16.75 4.34
C ALA A 63 -12.51 17.77 3.94
N THR A 64 -11.45 17.32 3.29
CA THR A 64 -10.38 18.18 2.75
C THR A 64 -10.92 19.11 1.65
N LEU A 65 -11.73 18.58 0.71
CA LEU A 65 -12.36 19.38 -0.35
C LEU A 65 -13.26 20.49 0.23
N GLN A 66 -14.00 20.21 1.29
CA GLN A 66 -14.86 21.18 1.96
C GLN A 66 -14.05 22.21 2.75
N ILE A 67 -13.18 21.75 3.66
CA ILE A 67 -12.53 22.61 4.65
C ILE A 67 -11.42 23.46 4.03
N ARG A 68 -10.64 22.89 3.11
CA ARG A 68 -9.43 23.54 2.57
C ARG A 68 -9.63 24.15 1.20
N PHE A 69 -10.52 23.58 0.40
CA PHE A 69 -10.68 23.96 -1.01
C PHE A 69 -12.04 24.59 -1.32
N GLY A 70 -12.90 24.77 -0.32
CA GLY A 70 -14.11 25.59 -0.41
C GLY A 70 -15.23 24.95 -1.22
N ALA A 71 -15.30 23.62 -1.31
CA ALA A 71 -16.43 22.97 -1.96
C ALA A 71 -17.72 23.10 -1.13
N GLU A 72 -18.67 23.90 -1.61
CA GLU A 72 -19.95 24.18 -0.95
C GLU A 72 -21.00 23.11 -1.30
N ALA A 73 -20.81 21.91 -0.75
CA ALA A 73 -21.71 20.78 -0.94
C ALA A 73 -21.75 19.87 0.29
N SER A 74 -22.81 19.08 0.41
CA SER A 74 -22.86 18.00 1.40
C SER A 74 -21.85 16.90 1.08
N ALA A 75 -21.47 16.12 2.10
CA ALA A 75 -20.58 14.98 1.91
C ALA A 75 -21.14 13.97 0.88
N THR A 76 -22.46 13.76 0.88
CA THR A 76 -23.15 12.89 -0.08
C THR A 76 -23.02 13.40 -1.51
N GLU A 77 -23.17 14.70 -1.74
CA GLU A 77 -23.03 15.31 -3.07
C GLU A 77 -21.60 15.24 -3.59
N LEU A 78 -20.60 15.49 -2.73
CA LEU A 78 -19.18 15.34 -3.09
C LEU A 78 -18.81 13.90 -3.36
N HIS A 79 -19.27 12.96 -2.53
CA HIS A 79 -19.08 11.53 -2.76
C HIS A 79 -19.67 11.11 -4.12
N ALA A 80 -20.91 11.53 -4.42
CA ALA A 80 -21.55 11.23 -5.70
C ALA A 80 -20.78 11.86 -6.90
N ALA A 81 -20.24 13.06 -6.75
CA ALA A 81 -19.44 13.70 -7.79
C ALA A 81 -18.12 12.96 -8.03
N LEU A 82 -17.39 12.59 -6.98
CA LEU A 82 -16.17 11.78 -7.08
C LEU A 82 -16.46 10.45 -7.76
N GLN A 83 -17.50 9.73 -7.31
CA GLN A 83 -17.91 8.45 -7.88
C GLN A 83 -18.30 8.58 -9.34
N GLN A 84 -19.03 9.63 -9.72
CA GLN A 84 -19.42 9.88 -11.10
C GLN A 84 -18.19 10.01 -12.02
N THR A 85 -17.15 10.71 -11.57
CA THR A 85 -15.92 10.90 -12.35
C THR A 85 -15.07 9.63 -12.38
N LEU A 86 -14.92 8.94 -11.25
CA LEU A 86 -14.09 7.74 -11.13
C LEU A 86 -14.70 6.50 -11.78
N SER A 87 -16.04 6.45 -11.90
CA SER A 87 -16.76 5.32 -12.45
C SER A 87 -16.24 4.93 -13.83
N GLY A 88 -15.69 3.72 -13.93
CA GLY A 88 -15.09 3.20 -15.16
C GLY A 88 -13.74 3.81 -15.57
N ARG A 89 -13.27 4.89 -14.94
CA ARG A 89 -11.89 5.40 -15.11
C ARG A 89 -10.90 4.51 -14.36
N LEU A 90 -11.21 4.10 -13.13
CA LEU A 90 -10.37 3.22 -12.32
C LEU A 90 -10.10 1.86 -12.98
N ARG A 91 -11.07 1.33 -13.74
CA ARG A 91 -10.89 0.11 -14.56
C ARG A 91 -9.88 0.26 -15.71
N ARG A 92 -9.42 1.48 -15.98
CA ARG A 92 -8.41 1.80 -16.99
C ARG A 92 -7.12 2.32 -16.35
N ALA A 93 -7.04 2.35 -15.02
CA ALA A 93 -5.82 2.71 -14.30
C ALA A 93 -4.70 1.74 -14.69
N ARG A 94 -3.48 2.26 -14.73
CA ARG A 94 -2.32 1.48 -15.14
C ARG A 94 -1.68 0.85 -13.93
N ALA A 95 -1.16 -0.37 -14.08
CA ALA A 95 -0.30 -0.92 -13.05
C ALA A 95 0.97 -0.07 -12.93
N MET A 96 1.44 0.13 -11.71
CA MET A 96 2.75 0.72 -11.47
C MET A 96 3.83 -0.20 -12.04
N LEU A 97 4.92 0.40 -12.53
CA LEU A 97 6.03 -0.36 -13.11
C LEU A 97 6.61 -1.31 -12.04
N GLY A 98 6.69 -2.60 -12.37
CA GLY A 98 7.16 -3.65 -11.45
C GLY A 98 6.08 -4.24 -10.52
N ALA A 99 4.84 -3.76 -10.53
CA ALA A 99 3.78 -4.29 -9.65
C ALA A 99 3.47 -5.77 -9.90
N GLY A 100 3.27 -6.13 -11.18
CA GLY A 100 3.04 -7.53 -11.56
C GLY A 100 4.24 -8.42 -11.26
N ASP A 101 5.46 -7.93 -11.50
CA ASP A 101 6.69 -8.68 -11.29
C ASP A 101 6.97 -8.91 -9.80
N LEU A 102 6.75 -7.90 -8.95
CA LEU A 102 6.85 -8.05 -7.49
C LEU A 102 5.88 -9.10 -6.97
N VAL A 103 4.62 -9.07 -7.41
CA VAL A 103 3.61 -10.06 -7.01
C VAL A 103 4.00 -11.45 -7.50
N ALA A 104 4.45 -11.58 -8.75
CA ALA A 104 4.89 -12.86 -9.30
C ALA A 104 6.09 -13.43 -8.53
N ALA A 105 7.09 -12.60 -8.21
CA ALA A 105 8.25 -12.98 -7.43
C ALA A 105 7.84 -13.44 -6.02
N ALA A 106 6.99 -12.68 -5.34
CA ALA A 106 6.46 -13.03 -4.02
C ALA A 106 5.82 -14.42 -4.00
N LEU A 107 4.94 -14.69 -4.96
CA LEU A 107 4.25 -15.97 -5.06
C LEU A 107 5.20 -17.12 -5.41
N ALA A 108 6.17 -16.89 -6.31
CA ALA A 108 7.20 -17.86 -6.65
C ALA A 108 8.05 -18.27 -5.43
N HIS A 109 8.27 -17.34 -4.50
CA HIS A 109 8.98 -17.55 -3.24
C HIS A 109 8.10 -18.08 -2.09
N GLY A 110 6.83 -18.41 -2.37
CA GLY A 110 5.88 -18.91 -1.37
C GLY A 110 5.44 -17.84 -0.35
N VAL A 111 5.65 -16.56 -0.65
CA VAL A 111 5.25 -15.44 0.19
C VAL A 111 3.77 -15.13 -0.04
N ARG A 112 3.00 -15.09 1.04
CA ARG A 112 1.56 -14.80 0.96
C ARG A 112 1.34 -13.31 0.77
N CYS A 113 0.42 -12.94 -0.12
CA CYS A 113 0.17 -11.54 -0.42
C CYS A 113 -1.25 -11.12 -0.01
N ALA A 114 -1.38 -9.90 0.51
CA ALA A 114 -2.66 -9.26 0.76
C ALA A 114 -2.64 -7.82 0.22
N VAL A 115 -3.76 -7.37 -0.34
CA VAL A 115 -3.96 -5.96 -0.65
C VAL A 115 -4.57 -5.28 0.56
N VAL A 116 -4.05 -4.12 0.95
CA VAL A 116 -4.49 -3.34 2.11
C VAL A 116 -4.64 -1.90 1.66
N SER A 117 -5.87 -1.39 1.49
CA SER A 117 -6.11 -0.07 0.88
C SER A 117 -7.13 0.76 1.65
N ASN A 118 -6.93 2.09 1.66
CA ASN A 118 -7.90 3.06 2.18
C ASN A 118 -9.10 3.31 1.24
N SER A 119 -9.09 2.69 0.06
CA SER A 119 -10.24 2.66 -0.84
C SER A 119 -11.33 1.71 -0.33
N SER A 120 -12.57 1.96 -0.76
CA SER A 120 -13.71 1.07 -0.50
C SER A 120 -13.57 -0.26 -1.25
N ALA A 121 -14.30 -1.29 -0.82
CA ALA A 121 -14.18 -2.64 -1.36
C ALA A 121 -14.50 -2.71 -2.87
N ASP A 122 -15.44 -1.90 -3.34
CA ASP A 122 -15.81 -1.79 -4.75
C ASP A 122 -14.72 -1.11 -5.58
N VAL A 123 -14.09 -0.06 -5.07
CA VAL A 123 -12.93 0.61 -5.71
C VAL A 123 -11.75 -0.36 -5.80
N VAL A 124 -11.43 -1.08 -4.72
CA VAL A 124 -10.35 -2.09 -4.73
C VAL A 124 -10.63 -3.17 -5.77
N ARG A 125 -11.87 -3.68 -5.83
CA ARG A 125 -12.27 -4.67 -6.83
C ARG A 125 -12.13 -4.13 -8.25
N ASP A 126 -12.75 -2.99 -8.55
CA ASP A 126 -12.85 -2.45 -9.89
C ASP A 126 -11.49 -2.01 -10.44
N THR A 127 -10.61 -1.52 -9.57
CA THR A 127 -9.25 -1.12 -9.93
C THR A 127 -8.37 -2.33 -10.25
N LEU A 128 -8.44 -3.41 -9.46
CA LEU A 128 -7.57 -4.58 -9.65
C LEU A 128 -8.06 -5.57 -10.72
N GLU A 129 -9.37 -5.67 -10.96
CA GLU A 129 -9.94 -6.68 -11.85
C GLU A 129 -9.39 -6.72 -13.29
N PRO A 130 -9.05 -5.58 -13.93
CA PRO A 130 -8.42 -5.57 -15.26
C PRO A 130 -7.01 -6.20 -15.30
N HIS A 131 -6.34 -6.34 -14.14
CA HIS A 131 -4.96 -6.79 -14.05
C HIS A 131 -4.90 -8.29 -13.78
N ALA A 132 -4.44 -9.07 -14.75
CA ALA A 132 -4.43 -10.54 -14.65
C ALA A 132 -3.65 -11.07 -13.43
N TRP A 133 -2.51 -10.46 -13.10
CA TRP A 133 -1.70 -10.81 -11.93
C TRP A 133 -2.41 -10.56 -10.59
N ALA A 134 -3.36 -9.62 -10.54
CA ALA A 134 -4.07 -9.29 -9.31
C ALA A 134 -5.14 -10.34 -8.94
N ARG A 135 -5.40 -11.33 -9.80
CA ARG A 135 -6.27 -12.47 -9.49
C ARG A 135 -5.69 -13.37 -8.41
N GLU A 136 -4.37 -13.43 -8.31
CA GLU A 136 -3.67 -14.19 -7.28
C GLU A 136 -3.76 -13.51 -5.89
N LEU A 137 -4.06 -12.20 -5.86
CA LEU A 137 -4.25 -11.41 -4.65
C LEU A 137 -5.69 -11.59 -4.13
N THR A 138 -5.95 -12.77 -3.59
CA THR A 138 -7.29 -13.18 -3.13
C THR A 138 -7.70 -12.56 -1.80
N LEU A 139 -6.73 -12.26 -0.92
CA LEU A 139 -6.99 -11.52 0.31
C LEU A 139 -6.87 -10.02 0.04
N ARG A 140 -7.98 -9.31 0.25
CA ARG A 140 -8.08 -7.86 0.10
C ARG A 140 -8.77 -7.30 1.34
N VAL A 141 -8.18 -6.27 1.94
CA VAL A 141 -8.73 -5.54 3.07
C VAL A 141 -8.86 -4.08 2.63
N SER A 142 -10.07 -3.56 2.76
CA SER A 142 -10.48 -2.23 2.35
C SER A 142 -10.81 -1.35 3.56
N ALA A 143 -11.03 -0.06 3.34
CA ALA A 143 -11.52 0.81 4.39
C ALA A 143 -12.90 0.41 4.94
N ASP A 144 -13.71 -0.34 4.17
CA ASP A 144 -15.03 -0.81 4.60
C ASP A 144 -14.94 -1.99 5.59
N ASP A 145 -13.76 -2.63 5.70
CA ASP A 145 -13.54 -3.79 6.56
C ASP A 145 -13.19 -3.40 8.01
N VAL A 146 -12.94 -2.12 8.29
CA VAL A 146 -12.45 -1.64 9.60
C VAL A 146 -13.14 -0.35 10.04
N ASP A 147 -13.17 -0.13 11.36
CA ASP A 147 -13.72 1.10 11.93
C ASP A 147 -12.78 2.30 11.72
N ALA A 148 -11.46 2.07 11.77
CA ALA A 148 -10.43 3.09 11.64
C ALA A 148 -9.42 2.73 10.52
N PRO A 149 -9.52 3.35 9.34
CA PRO A 149 -8.57 3.11 8.24
C PRO A 149 -7.22 3.82 8.49
N LYS A 150 -6.26 3.69 7.56
CA LYS A 150 -4.94 4.32 7.67
C LYS A 150 -5.11 5.83 7.92
N PRO A 151 -4.41 6.44 8.89
CA PRO A 151 -3.15 5.98 9.50
C PRO A 151 -3.31 5.07 10.74
N ALA A 152 -4.53 4.69 11.12
CA ALA A 152 -4.73 3.71 12.18
C ALA A 152 -4.26 2.30 11.72
N PRO A 153 -3.75 1.45 12.62
CA PRO A 153 -3.18 0.16 12.26
C PRO A 153 -4.22 -0.91 11.91
N ASP A 154 -5.50 -0.67 12.18
CA ASP A 154 -6.58 -1.66 12.18
C ASP A 154 -6.66 -2.44 10.86
N ILE A 155 -6.49 -1.77 9.72
CA ILE A 155 -6.54 -2.41 8.40
C ILE A 155 -5.40 -3.43 8.20
N TYR A 156 -4.21 -3.13 8.73
CA TYR A 156 -3.06 -4.04 8.69
C TYR A 156 -3.19 -5.16 9.71
N LEU A 157 -3.71 -4.85 10.90
CA LEU A 157 -3.99 -5.87 11.94
C LEU A 157 -5.00 -6.89 11.44
N LEU A 158 -6.06 -6.44 10.76
CA LEU A 158 -7.05 -7.32 10.16
C LEU A 158 -6.47 -8.16 9.01
N ALA A 159 -5.60 -7.58 8.18
CA ALA A 159 -4.89 -8.33 7.14
C ALA A 159 -3.99 -9.43 7.74
N LEU A 160 -3.25 -9.12 8.80
CA LEU A 160 -2.43 -10.08 9.53
C LEU A 160 -3.27 -11.20 10.17
N GLU A 161 -4.39 -10.86 10.79
CA GLU A 161 -5.34 -11.83 11.34
C GLU A 161 -5.87 -12.78 10.26
N ARG A 162 -6.35 -12.24 9.12
CA ARG A 162 -6.87 -13.02 8.00
C ARG A 162 -5.79 -13.88 7.34
N LEU A 163 -4.53 -13.42 7.34
CA LEU A 163 -3.38 -14.23 6.93
C LEU A 163 -2.99 -15.27 7.99
N GLY A 164 -3.32 -15.09 9.26
CA GLY A 164 -2.76 -15.89 10.35
C GLY A 164 -1.23 -15.78 10.39
N LEU A 165 -0.70 -14.55 10.28
CA LEU A 165 0.72 -14.25 10.30
C LEU A 165 1.10 -13.30 11.43
N ASP A 166 2.33 -13.45 11.93
CA ASP A 166 2.94 -12.51 12.86
C ASP A 166 3.48 -11.30 12.09
N ALA A 167 3.17 -10.09 12.57
CA ALA A 167 3.66 -8.83 11.99
C ALA A 167 5.18 -8.82 11.81
N ALA A 168 5.94 -9.41 12.75
CA ALA A 168 7.38 -9.49 12.70
C ALA A 168 7.89 -10.35 11.53
N ARG A 169 7.05 -11.20 10.92
CA ARG A 169 7.38 -12.02 9.73
C ARG A 169 6.78 -11.47 8.44
N CYS A 170 6.15 -10.31 8.50
CA CYS A 170 5.55 -9.66 7.34
C CYS A 170 6.25 -8.32 7.03
N VAL A 171 6.12 -7.90 5.77
CA VAL A 171 6.58 -6.60 5.30
C VAL A 171 5.43 -5.89 4.58
N ALA A 172 5.20 -4.63 4.91
CA ALA A 172 4.29 -3.75 4.18
C ALA A 172 5.04 -3.01 3.07
N ILE A 173 4.41 -2.86 1.90
CA ILE A 173 4.88 -2.00 0.80
C ILE A 173 3.88 -0.85 0.66
N GLU A 174 4.38 0.38 0.76
CA GLU A 174 3.58 1.62 0.84
C GLU A 174 4.26 2.75 0.08
N ASP A 175 3.48 3.68 -0.46
CA ASP A 175 3.99 4.91 -1.10
C ASP A 175 3.65 6.17 -0.30
N SER A 176 2.75 6.07 0.70
CA SER A 176 2.28 7.22 1.47
C SER A 176 2.77 7.20 2.94
N PRO A 177 3.06 8.36 3.54
CA PRO A 177 3.31 8.44 4.99
C PRO A 177 2.13 7.93 5.82
N THR A 178 0.89 8.24 5.39
CA THR A 178 -0.35 7.78 6.04
C THR A 178 -0.36 6.26 6.19
N GLY A 179 -0.05 5.55 5.12
CA GLY A 179 -0.05 4.10 5.12
C GLY A 179 1.18 3.48 5.78
N ALA A 180 2.36 4.08 5.60
CA ALA A 180 3.57 3.67 6.32
C ALA A 180 3.39 3.79 7.86
N ILE A 181 2.69 4.83 8.34
CA ILE A 181 2.38 5.01 9.76
C ILE A 181 1.48 3.86 10.25
N ALA A 182 0.43 3.53 9.50
CA ALA A 182 -0.47 2.43 9.83
C ALA A 182 0.27 1.09 9.89
N ALA A 183 1.13 0.81 8.91
CA ALA A 183 1.92 -0.41 8.87
C ALA A 183 2.86 -0.53 10.08
N VAL A 184 3.64 0.52 10.36
CA VAL A 184 4.57 0.54 11.50
C VAL A 184 3.81 0.43 12.83
N ALA A 185 2.67 1.10 12.97
CA ALA A 185 1.82 1.00 14.16
C ALA A 185 1.23 -0.41 14.35
N ALA A 186 1.02 -1.17 13.28
CA ALA A 186 0.62 -2.59 13.33
C ALA A 186 1.79 -3.55 13.65
N GLY A 187 3.00 -3.02 13.87
CA GLY A 187 4.20 -3.80 14.17
C GLY A 187 4.90 -4.39 12.94
N LEU A 188 4.49 -3.98 11.73
CA LEU A 188 5.10 -4.42 10.48
C LEU A 188 6.43 -3.72 10.25
N ARG A 189 7.34 -4.44 9.58
CA ARG A 189 8.40 -3.80 8.81
C ARG A 189 7.77 -3.15 7.57
N CYS A 190 8.21 -1.95 7.21
CA CYS A 190 7.62 -1.20 6.09
C CYS A 190 8.72 -0.77 5.11
N ILE A 191 8.52 -1.04 3.83
CA ILE A 191 9.31 -0.48 2.73
C ILE A 191 8.45 0.60 2.07
N GLY A 192 8.92 1.83 2.13
CA GLY A 192 8.38 2.94 1.35
C GLY A 192 8.82 2.84 -0.10
N VAL A 193 7.95 3.17 -1.05
CA VAL A 193 8.27 3.30 -2.47
C VAL A 193 7.97 4.74 -2.87
N ALA A 194 9.01 5.48 -3.22
CA ALA A 194 8.91 6.88 -3.56
C ALA A 194 9.17 7.11 -5.04
N HIS A 195 8.33 7.93 -5.67
CA HIS A 195 8.42 8.31 -7.08
C HIS A 195 9.17 9.64 -7.28
N ASP A 196 9.35 10.41 -6.20
CA ASP A 196 10.13 11.64 -6.17
C ASP A 196 10.84 11.87 -4.81
N ALA A 197 11.61 12.95 -4.72
CA ALA A 197 12.41 13.28 -3.54
C ALA A 197 11.57 13.78 -2.35
N ALA A 198 10.44 14.45 -2.59
CA ALA A 198 9.57 14.94 -1.53
C ALA A 198 8.85 13.78 -0.85
N GLN A 199 8.29 12.87 -1.63
CA GLN A 199 7.70 11.62 -1.15
C GLN A 199 8.74 10.77 -0.41
N ALA A 200 9.96 10.64 -0.95
CA ALA A 200 11.04 9.91 -0.28
C ALA A 200 11.40 10.51 1.08
N SER A 201 11.48 11.84 1.18
CA SER A 201 11.74 12.53 2.44
C SER A 201 10.62 12.27 3.45
N ALA A 202 9.36 12.38 3.04
CA ALA A 202 8.21 12.17 3.93
C ALA A 202 8.11 10.71 4.41
N LEU A 203 8.40 9.74 3.55
CA LEU A 203 8.47 8.33 3.93
C LEU A 203 9.64 8.05 4.89
N HIS A 204 10.78 8.72 4.71
CA HIS A 204 11.93 8.58 5.59
C HIS A 204 11.71 9.04 7.04
N ASP A 205 10.73 9.93 7.26
CA ASP A 205 10.30 10.33 8.61
C ASP A 205 9.56 9.21 9.34
N VAL A 206 9.04 8.21 8.61
CA VAL A 206 8.24 7.10 9.15
C VAL A 206 8.99 5.77 9.11
N THR A 207 9.61 5.44 7.97
CA THR A 207 10.37 4.20 7.77
C THR A 207 11.80 4.48 7.31
N PRO A 208 12.81 3.79 7.87
CA PRO A 208 14.19 3.94 7.41
C PRO A 208 14.45 3.35 6.01
N TYR A 209 13.49 2.64 5.40
CA TYR A 209 13.67 1.95 4.12
C TYR A 209 12.74 2.50 3.06
N VAL A 210 13.33 3.22 2.12
CA VAL A 210 12.64 3.80 0.98
C VAL A 210 13.37 3.36 -0.28
N LEU A 211 12.63 2.80 -1.22
CA LEU A 211 13.10 2.41 -2.55
C LEU A 211 12.50 3.35 -3.59
N GLY A 212 13.17 3.49 -4.74
CA GLY A 212 12.70 4.35 -5.83
C GLY A 212 11.70 3.68 -6.79
N SER A 213 11.43 2.38 -6.63
CA SER A 213 10.51 1.64 -7.49
C SER A 213 10.10 0.29 -6.90
N LEU A 214 9.01 -0.29 -7.42
CA LEU A 214 8.62 -1.66 -7.11
C LEU A 214 9.56 -2.70 -7.73
N GLU A 215 10.24 -2.39 -8.83
CA GLU A 215 11.29 -3.27 -9.38
C GLU A 215 12.43 -3.45 -8.37
N ALA A 216 12.83 -2.37 -7.68
CA ALA A 216 13.81 -2.45 -6.61
C ALA A 216 13.28 -3.28 -5.42
N ALA A 217 11.98 -3.22 -5.12
CA ALA A 217 11.37 -4.08 -4.11
C ALA A 217 11.38 -5.56 -4.54
N GLY A 218 11.11 -5.86 -5.81
CA GLY A 218 11.23 -7.21 -6.38
C GLY A 218 12.66 -7.74 -6.24
N HIS A 219 13.66 -6.95 -6.65
CA HIS A 219 15.07 -7.32 -6.48
C HIS A 219 15.46 -7.51 -5.01
N TRP A 220 14.95 -6.67 -4.10
CA TRP A 220 15.17 -6.86 -2.67
C TRP A 220 14.67 -8.23 -2.21
N LEU A 221 13.50 -8.65 -2.67
CA LEU A 221 12.94 -9.96 -2.32
C LEU A 221 13.80 -11.11 -2.86
N ASP A 222 14.25 -11.03 -4.12
CA ASP A 222 15.11 -12.05 -4.74
C ASP A 222 16.45 -12.20 -4.01
N LEU A 223 17.05 -11.08 -3.57
CA LEU A 223 18.32 -11.08 -2.85
C LEU A 223 18.25 -11.79 -1.48
N LEU A 224 17.08 -11.84 -0.84
CA LEU A 224 16.93 -12.51 0.46
C LEU A 224 17.10 -14.02 0.37
N ASP A 225 16.84 -14.60 -0.79
CA ASP A 225 17.04 -16.03 -1.02
C ASP A 225 18.51 -16.38 -1.28
N GLU A 226 19.26 -15.50 -1.96
CA GLU A 226 20.71 -15.68 -2.13
C GLU A 226 21.45 -15.66 -0.79
N VAL A 227 21.04 -14.77 0.12
CA VAL A 227 21.63 -14.66 1.47
C VAL A 227 21.13 -15.79 2.39
N GLY A 228 19.86 -16.18 2.26
CA GLY A 228 19.26 -17.29 3.01
C GLY A 228 19.85 -18.65 2.66
N ALA A 229 20.12 -18.91 1.38
CA ALA A 229 20.77 -20.13 0.89
C ALA A 229 22.23 -20.28 1.34
N GLN A 230 22.88 -19.18 1.76
CA GLN A 230 24.25 -19.17 2.25
C GLN A 230 24.35 -19.29 3.78
N ARG A 231 23.24 -19.22 4.54
CA ARG A 231 23.27 -19.46 5.99
C ARG A 231 23.30 -20.97 6.28
N PRO A 232 24.28 -21.49 7.04
CA PRO A 232 24.32 -22.89 7.41
C PRO A 232 23.08 -23.24 8.23
N THR A 233 22.45 -24.37 7.89
CA THR A 233 21.37 -24.97 8.69
C THR A 233 21.85 -25.15 10.13
N PRO A 234 21.05 -24.76 11.14
CA PRO A 234 21.41 -25.04 12.52
C PRO A 234 21.54 -26.56 12.70
N PRO A 235 22.54 -27.03 13.47
CA PRO A 235 22.73 -28.46 13.70
C PRO A 235 21.47 -29.07 14.30
N ASN A 236 21.11 -30.24 13.80
CA ASN A 236 19.94 -30.99 14.27
C ASN A 236 20.14 -31.33 15.76
N PRO A 237 19.21 -31.02 16.67
CA PRO A 237 19.35 -31.32 18.10
C PRO A 237 19.42 -32.83 18.42
N HIS A 238 19.31 -33.70 17.41
CA HIS A 238 19.41 -35.15 17.53
C HIS A 238 20.74 -35.75 17.06
N ASP A 239 21.70 -34.95 16.58
CA ASP A 239 23.06 -35.42 16.27
C ASP A 239 23.95 -35.41 17.53
N GLY A 240 23.41 -35.94 18.63
CA GLY A 240 24.12 -36.23 19.87
C GLY A 240 24.72 -37.64 19.83
N ASP A 241 26.02 -37.67 19.63
CA ASP A 241 27.03 -38.75 19.77
C ASP A 241 26.58 -40.14 20.28
N PRO A 242 26.91 -41.24 19.57
CA PRO A 242 26.81 -42.58 20.11
C PRO A 242 28.01 -42.87 21.03
N THR A 243 27.76 -43.00 22.34
CA THR A 243 28.68 -43.69 23.26
C THR A 243 28.20 -45.09 23.57
#